data_AF-A0A1M7EGT1-F1
#
_entry.id   AF-A0A1M7EGT1-F1
#
_cell.length_a   1.000
_cell.length_b   1.000
_cell.length_c   1.000
_cell.angle_alpha   90.00
_cell.angle_beta   90.00
_cell.angle_gamma   90.00
#
_symmetry.space_group_name_H-M   'P 1'
#
loop_
_entity.id
_entity.type
_entity.pdbx_description
1 polymer ?
#
loop_
_entity_poly.entity_id
_entity_poly.type
_entity_poly.pdbx_seq_one_letter_code
_entity_poly.pdbx_strand_id
1 'polypeptide(L)'
;MLILTCPCCGVTAEETEFHGGGEAHIKRFGPGSSDEDFHGYLFEKVNPKGVHFERWRHANGCGKWFHAARCTVTLEVFGTYSAQTTEPPQDIKDKISAKRPGWSWREFA
;
A
#
# COMPACT_ATOMS: atom_id res chain seq x y z
N MET A 1 17.13 -4.83 0.41
CA MET A 1 16.28 -5.06 -0.75
C MET A 1 15.01 -5.76 -0.27
N LEU A 2 13.84 -5.15 -0.47
CA LEU A 2 12.55 -5.78 -0.18
C LEU A 2 12.32 -6.94 -1.14
N ILE A 3 11.60 -7.96 -0.68
CA ILE A 3 11.08 -9.04 -1.52
C ILE A 3 9.56 -8.91 -1.55
N LEU A 4 8.99 -8.82 -2.76
CA LEU A 4 7.56 -8.65 -2.98
C LEU A 4 7.04 -9.77 -3.88
N THR A 5 5.86 -10.28 -3.55
CA THR A 5 5.11 -11.22 -4.40
C THR A 5 4.03 -10.46 -5.16
N CYS A 6 4.05 -10.48 -6.48
CA CYS A 6 3.00 -9.86 -7.27
C CYS A 6 1.72 -10.72 -7.20
N PRO A 7 0.60 -10.24 -6.62
CA PRO A 7 -0.63 -11.03 -6.54
C PRO A 7 -1.29 -11.22 -7.91
N CYS A 8 -0.89 -10.45 -8.91
CA CYS A 8 -1.47 -10.52 -10.24
C CYS A 8 -0.83 -11.59 -11.15
N CYS A 9 0.41 -12.00 -10.87
CA CYS A 9 1.14 -12.97 -11.69
C CYS A 9 1.92 -14.02 -10.90
N GLY A 10 1.89 -13.97 -9.56
CA GLY A 10 2.54 -14.93 -8.66
C GLY A 10 4.06 -14.81 -8.52
N VAL A 11 4.71 -14.00 -9.36
CA VAL A 11 6.17 -13.79 -9.32
C VAL A 11 6.57 -13.14 -8.00
N THR A 12 7.57 -13.72 -7.34
CA THR A 12 8.23 -13.14 -6.18
C THR A 12 9.61 -12.66 -6.61
N ALA A 13 9.93 -11.39 -6.38
CA ALA A 13 11.18 -10.80 -6.81
C ALA A 13 11.64 -9.67 -5.87
N GLU A 14 12.83 -9.14 -6.14
CA GLU A 14 13.41 -8.01 -5.45
C GLU A 14 12.78 -6.66 -5.85
N GLU A 15 12.85 -5.67 -4.96
CA GLU A 15 12.21 -4.36 -5.09
C GLU A 15 12.53 -3.63 -6.41
N THR A 16 13.69 -3.91 -7.01
CA THR A 16 14.18 -3.37 -8.30
C THR A 16 13.33 -3.78 -9.50
N GLU A 17 12.58 -4.89 -9.41
CA GLU A 17 11.60 -5.29 -10.44
C GLU A 17 10.29 -4.51 -10.34
N PHE A 18 10.11 -3.76 -9.24
CA PHE A 18 8.89 -3.04 -8.91
C PHE A 18 9.13 -1.53 -8.84
N HIS A 19 8.02 -0.79 -8.87
CA HIS A 19 8.01 0.65 -8.67
C HIS A 19 7.04 1.03 -7.56
N GLY A 20 7.54 1.74 -6.55
CA GLY A 20 6.72 2.26 -5.46
C GLY A 20 5.88 3.45 -5.89
N GLY A 21 4.58 3.43 -5.60
CA GLY A 21 3.61 4.47 -5.94
C GLY A 21 3.07 5.26 -4.75
N GLY A 22 3.73 5.16 -3.59
CA GLY A 22 3.31 5.82 -2.35
C GLY A 22 2.06 5.18 -1.74
N GLU A 23 1.30 5.98 -0.99
CA GLU A 23 0.14 5.55 -0.22
C GLU A 23 -0.93 4.80 -1.05
N ALA A 24 -1.51 3.75 -0.46
CA ALA A 24 -2.67 2.99 -0.96
C ALA A 24 -4.02 3.59 -0.53
N HIS A 25 -5.12 3.03 -1.05
CA HIS A 25 -6.49 3.34 -0.60
C HIS A 25 -6.89 4.83 -0.74
N ILE A 26 -6.32 5.54 -1.70
CA ILE A 26 -6.63 6.95 -1.95
C ILE A 26 -7.84 7.09 -2.87
N LYS A 27 -8.91 7.72 -2.37
CA LYS A 27 -10.04 8.13 -3.21
C LYS A 27 -9.61 9.25 -4.16
N ARG A 28 -9.96 9.11 -5.44
CA ARG A 28 -9.72 10.14 -6.45
C ARG A 28 -10.76 11.26 -6.35
N PHE A 29 -10.29 12.50 -6.28
CA PHE A 29 -11.09 13.70 -6.45
C PHE A 29 -10.70 14.40 -7.75
N GLY A 30 -11.68 15.01 -8.42
CA GLY A 30 -11.52 15.56 -9.77
C GLY A 30 -12.47 16.73 -10.04
N PRO A 31 -12.67 17.10 -11.31
CA PRO A 31 -13.56 18.19 -11.68
C PRO A 31 -14.94 18.05 -11.02
N GLY A 32 -15.38 19.10 -10.32
CA GLY A 32 -16.62 19.12 -9.54
C GLY A 32 -16.49 18.80 -8.05
N SER A 33 -15.27 18.48 -7.56
CA SER A 33 -14.98 18.40 -6.12
C SER A 33 -14.80 19.80 -5.53
N SER A 34 -14.85 19.91 -4.20
CA SER A 34 -14.45 21.14 -3.51
C SER A 34 -12.95 21.42 -3.70
N ASP A 35 -12.53 22.68 -3.58
CA ASP A 35 -11.10 23.05 -3.65
C ASP A 35 -10.28 22.34 -2.56
N GLU A 36 -10.86 22.17 -1.37
CA GLU A 36 -10.23 21.48 -0.23
C GLU A 36 -10.03 19.98 -0.51
N ASP A 37 -11.05 19.28 -1.01
CA ASP A 37 -10.94 17.87 -1.39
C ASP A 37 -9.93 17.67 -2.53
N PHE A 38 -9.93 18.57 -3.50
CA PHE A 38 -9.03 18.47 -4.64
C PHE A 38 -7.58 18.75 -4.24
N HIS A 39 -7.35 19.76 -3.38
CA HIS A 39 -6.05 20.03 -2.77
C HIS A 39 -5.54 18.81 -2.00
N GLY A 40 -6.36 18.23 -1.10
CA GLY A 40 -6.00 17.05 -0.33
C GLY A 40 -5.65 15.86 -1.23
N TYR A 41 -6.44 15.60 -2.28
CA TYR A 41 -6.14 14.55 -3.24
C TYR A 41 -4.79 14.75 -3.96
N LEU A 42 -4.49 15.97 -4.40
CA LEU A 42 -3.26 16.28 -5.14
C LEU A 42 -2.01 16.22 -4.27
N PHE A 43 -2.06 16.78 -3.06
CA PHE A 43 -0.85 17.08 -2.30
C PHE A 43 -0.73 16.34 -0.97
N GLU A 44 -1.84 15.97 -0.33
CA GLU A 44 -1.79 15.35 0.98
C GLU A 44 -1.69 13.83 0.88
N LYS A 45 -0.73 13.25 1.60
CA LYS A 45 -0.53 11.81 1.73
C LYS A 45 -0.14 11.49 3.16
N VAL A 46 -0.55 10.34 3.67
CA VAL A 46 -0.02 9.89 4.97
C VAL A 46 1.42 9.45 4.82
N ASN A 47 2.22 9.75 5.84
CA ASN A 47 3.62 9.33 5.92
C ASN A 47 3.91 8.74 7.31
N PRO A 48 3.38 7.54 7.61
CA PRO A 48 3.47 6.97 8.94
C PRO A 48 4.87 6.46 9.24
N LYS A 49 5.32 6.65 10.49
CA LYS A 49 6.43 5.92 11.07
C LYS A 49 5.90 4.60 11.64
N GLY A 50 6.00 3.52 10.88
CA GLY A 50 5.44 2.21 11.26
C GLY A 50 4.70 1.55 10.11
N VAL A 51 3.55 0.95 10.40
CA VAL A 51 2.73 0.26 9.40
C VAL A 51 2.26 1.25 8.33
N HIS A 52 2.41 0.86 7.07
CA HIS A 52 1.96 1.62 5.91
C HIS A 52 1.40 0.67 4.85
N PHE A 53 0.26 1.06 4.27
CA PHE A 53 -0.27 0.44 3.06
C PHE A 53 0.13 1.26 1.84
N GLU A 54 0.81 0.62 0.91
CA GLU A 54 1.46 1.27 -0.23
C GLU A 54 1.02 0.66 -1.57
N ARG A 55 1.09 1.43 -2.64
CA ARG A 55 0.90 0.98 -4.01
C ARG A 55 2.23 0.56 -4.61
N TRP A 56 2.21 -0.54 -5.33
CA TRP A 56 3.37 -1.05 -6.05
C TRP A 56 2.96 -1.48 -7.45
N ARG A 57 3.81 -1.23 -8.43
CA ARG A 57 3.64 -1.68 -9.81
C ARG A 57 4.74 -2.69 -10.14
N HIS A 58 4.39 -3.83 -10.72
CA HIS A 58 5.39 -4.78 -11.24
C HIS A 58 5.93 -4.27 -12.58
N ALA A 59 6.85 -3.30 -12.52
CA ALA A 59 7.30 -2.48 -13.63
C ALA A 59 8.01 -3.30 -14.72
N ASN A 60 8.83 -4.27 -14.31
CA ASN A 60 9.59 -5.14 -15.20
C ASN A 60 8.94 -6.53 -15.38
N GLY A 61 7.63 -6.63 -15.12
CA GLY A 61 6.88 -7.87 -15.26
C GLY A 61 5.50 -7.62 -15.85
N CYS A 62 4.45 -8.02 -15.11
CA CYS A 62 3.08 -7.95 -15.63
C CYS A 62 2.51 -6.54 -15.81
N GLY A 63 3.23 -5.48 -15.36
CA GLY A 63 2.83 -4.08 -15.51
C GLY A 63 1.67 -3.62 -14.62
N LYS A 64 1.04 -4.53 -13.86
CA LYS A 64 -0.13 -4.26 -13.02
C LYS A 64 0.24 -3.63 -11.68
N TRP A 65 -0.72 -2.91 -11.12
CA TRP A 65 -0.68 -2.32 -9.79
C TRP A 65 -1.28 -3.26 -8.75
N PHE A 66 -0.68 -3.27 -7.56
CA PHE A 66 -1.13 -3.99 -6.37
C PHE A 66 -0.80 -3.18 -5.11
N HIS A 67 -1.21 -3.68 -3.96
CA HIS A 67 -0.91 -3.07 -2.67
C HIS A 67 0.05 -3.93 -1.84
N ALA A 68 0.89 -3.29 -1.03
CA ALA A 68 1.77 -3.94 -0.08
C ALA A 68 1.57 -3.32 1.31
N ALA A 69 1.51 -4.17 2.33
CA ALA A 69 1.56 -3.73 3.73
C ALA A 69 2.99 -3.92 4.24
N ARG A 70 3.64 -2.83 4.68
CA ARG A 70 5.00 -2.89 5.24
C ARG A 70 5.18 -2.00 6.45
N CYS A 71 6.22 -2.27 7.23
CA CYS A 71 6.71 -1.35 8.25
C CYS A 71 7.77 -0.42 7.65
N THR A 72 7.54 0.88 7.66
CA THR A 72 8.49 1.89 7.15
C THR A 72 9.75 2.02 7.99
N VAL A 73 9.74 1.51 9.23
CA VAL A 73 10.90 1.51 10.14
C VAL A 73 11.78 0.28 9.94
N THR A 74 11.18 -0.91 9.85
CA THR A 74 11.93 -2.18 9.82
C THR A 74 12.02 -2.81 8.43
N LEU A 75 11.32 -2.25 7.45
CA LEU A 75 11.21 -2.77 6.08
C LEU A 75 10.56 -4.17 6.00
N GLU A 76 9.93 -4.64 7.08
CA GLU A 76 9.19 -5.89 7.10
C GLU A 76 7.95 -5.78 6.21
N VAL A 77 7.78 -6.72 5.29
CA VAL A 77 6.59 -6.83 4.42
C VAL A 77 5.65 -7.86 5.04
N PHE A 78 4.46 -7.43 5.44
CA PHE A 78 3.42 -8.31 6.00
C PHE A 78 2.66 -9.07 4.91
N GLY A 79 2.65 -8.52 3.70
CA GLY A 79 2.15 -9.19 2.50
C GLY A 79 1.75 -8.20 1.41
N THR A 80 1.34 -8.76 0.28
CA THR A 80 0.86 -8.04 -0.90
C THR A 80 -0.54 -8.54 -1.26
N TYR A 81 -1.36 -7.67 -1.82
CA TYR A 81 -2.76 -7.98 -2.12
C TYR A 81 -3.29 -7.14 -3.29
N SER A 82 -4.45 -7.53 -3.81
CA SER A 82 -5.05 -6.92 -5.00
C SER A 82 -5.36 -5.44 -4.78
N ALA A 83 -5.06 -4.61 -5.79
CA ALA A 83 -5.50 -3.21 -5.83
C ALA A 83 -7.01 -3.04 -6.07
N GLN A 84 -7.75 -4.13 -6.32
CA GLN A 84 -9.20 -4.13 -6.45
C GLN A 84 -9.89 -4.37 -5.11
N THR A 85 -9.33 -3.82 -4.04
CA THR A 85 -9.87 -3.91 -2.67
C THR A 85 -10.07 -2.49 -2.14
N THR A 86 -11.12 -2.29 -1.33
CA THR A 86 -11.41 -1.00 -0.69
C THR A 86 -10.77 -0.87 0.69
N GLU A 87 -10.27 -1.98 1.23
CA GLU A 87 -9.59 -2.04 2.53
C GLU A 87 -8.52 -3.15 2.54
N PRO A 88 -7.56 -3.13 3.48
CA PRO A 88 -6.62 -4.23 3.65
C PRO A 88 -7.35 -5.54 3.98
N PRO A 89 -6.98 -6.68 3.35
CA PRO A 89 -7.52 -7.99 3.71
C PRO A 89 -7.31 -8.35 5.18
N GLN A 90 -8.25 -9.11 5.77
CA GLN A 90 -8.19 -9.47 7.19
C GLN A 90 -6.91 -10.25 7.53
N ASP A 91 -6.46 -11.16 6.68
CA ASP A 91 -5.23 -11.93 6.93
C ASP A 91 -3.99 -11.03 7.00
N ILE A 92 -3.98 -9.90 6.27
CA ILE A 92 -2.92 -8.89 6.35
C ILE A 92 -3.03 -8.13 7.67
N LYS A 93 -4.23 -7.70 8.07
CA LYS A 93 -4.47 -7.04 9.37
C LYS A 93 -4.02 -7.93 10.53
N ASP A 94 -4.35 -9.21 10.50
CA ASP A 94 -3.98 -10.19 11.53
C ASP A 94 -2.46 -10.37 11.63
N LYS A 95 -1.75 -10.49 10.48
CA LYS A 95 -0.28 -10.57 10.44
C LYS A 95 0.37 -9.32 11.02
N ILE A 96 -0.18 -8.13 10.72
CA ILE A 96 0.31 -6.87 11.27
C ILE A 96 0.07 -6.86 12.79
N SER A 97 -1.14 -7.13 13.26
CA SER A 97 -1.49 -7.13 14.69
C SER A 97 -0.64 -8.10 15.51
N ALA A 98 -0.29 -9.25 14.95
CA ALA A 98 0.61 -10.22 15.60
C ALA A 98 2.04 -9.68 15.80
N LYS A 99 2.51 -8.77 14.95
CA LYS A 99 3.88 -8.22 14.97
C LYS A 99 3.97 -6.80 15.52
N ARG A 100 2.91 -6.02 15.38
CA ARG A 100 2.78 -4.60 15.69
C ARG A 100 1.43 -4.37 16.42
N PRO A 101 1.26 -4.90 17.64
CA PRO A 101 0.02 -4.71 18.37
C PRO A 101 -0.26 -3.22 18.59
N GLY A 102 -1.53 -2.83 18.45
CA GLY A 102 -1.96 -1.43 18.58
C GLY A 102 -1.59 -0.53 17.39
N TRP A 103 -1.26 -1.11 16.24
CA TRP A 103 -1.09 -0.33 15.01
C TRP A 103 -2.41 0.35 14.61
N SER A 104 -2.28 1.50 13.97
CA SER A 104 -3.38 2.14 13.27
C SER A 104 -2.84 2.85 12.04
N TRP A 105 -3.67 2.95 11.02
CA TRP A 105 -3.36 3.64 9.80
C TRP A 105 -4.65 4.20 9.20
N ARG A 106 -4.78 5.53 9.14
CA ARG A 106 -6.05 6.21 8.88
C ARG A 106 -7.20 5.57 9.69
N GLU A 107 -8.21 5.02 9.02
CA GLU A 107 -9.35 4.31 9.59
C GLU A 107 -9.13 2.81 9.86
N PHE A 108 -7.98 2.24 9.49
CA PHE A 108 -7.68 0.81 9.66
C PHE A 108 -6.86 0.53 10.94
N ALA A 109 -7.17 -0.60 11.58
CA ALA A 109 -6.48 -1.17 12.73
C ALA A 109 -6.64 -2.71 12.75
#